data_AF-A0AB39MD61-F1
#
_entry.id   AF-A0AB39MD61-F1
#
_cell.length_a   1.000
_cell.length_b   1.000
_cell.length_c   1.000
_cell.angle_alpha   90.00
_cell.angle_beta   90.00
_cell.angle_gamma   90.00
#
_symmetry.space_group_name_H-M   'P 1'
#
loop_
_entity.id
_entity.type
_entity.pdbx_description
1 polymer ?
#
loop_
_entity_poly.entity_id
_entity_poly.type
_entity_poly.pdbx_seq_one_letter_code
_entity_poly.pdbx_strand_id
1 'polypeptide(L)'
;MSFDSDQYVYIMERLKEAELGDLASQLDHEVRQGRAVPEEKLKQEQQSQYEARASRLAETKLQRLGESDVAVIPYTGDESIELIRDALLTLAETMYASRKAALDTAVAHEMHPTIEFGDPDLETPSYIDLEQETAQARVALELVRELLSEGIDTHAEAIR
;
A
#
# COMPACT_ATOMS: atom_id res chain seq x y z
N MET A 1 2.55 -13.82 16.58
CA MET A 1 3.66 -12.96 16.11
C MET A 1 3.23 -11.55 16.45
N SER A 2 4.00 -10.83 17.27
CA SER A 2 3.61 -9.50 17.74
C SER A 2 4.00 -8.48 16.69
N PHE A 3 3.02 -7.75 16.15
CA PHE A 3 3.25 -6.57 15.32
C PHE A 3 3.62 -5.40 16.23
N ASP A 4 4.75 -5.50 16.94
CA ASP A 4 5.21 -4.48 17.91
C ASP A 4 5.86 -3.29 17.21
N SER A 5 5.28 -2.84 16.09
CA SER A 5 5.57 -1.52 15.55
C SER A 5 4.40 -0.63 15.91
N ASP A 6 4.59 0.20 16.94
CA ASP A 6 3.62 1.23 17.37
C ASP A 6 3.18 2.11 16.18
N GLN A 7 4.10 2.27 15.23
CA GLN A 7 3.90 2.99 13.98
C GLN A 7 2.98 2.27 12.98
N TYR A 8 3.13 0.95 12.81
CA TYR A 8 2.18 0.17 12.01
C TYR A 8 0.77 0.31 12.58
N VAL A 9 0.61 0.13 13.89
CA VAL A 9 -0.70 0.26 14.55
C VAL A 9 -1.29 1.65 14.33
N TYR A 10 -0.48 2.70 14.55
CA TYR A 10 -0.90 4.08 14.35
C TYR A 10 -1.40 4.36 12.93
N ILE A 11 -0.67 3.94 11.89
CA ILE A 11 -1.08 4.16 10.49
C ILE A 11 -2.39 3.44 10.20
N MET A 12 -2.54 2.20 10.67
CA MET A 12 -3.73 1.39 10.42
C MET A 12 -4.97 1.93 11.13
N GLU A 13 -4.82 2.53 12.32
CA GLU A 13 -5.89 3.25 13.01
C GLU A 13 -6.29 4.52 12.26
N ARG A 14 -5.32 5.32 11.82
CA ARG A 14 -5.58 6.53 11.02
C ARG A 14 -6.32 6.24 9.72
N LEU A 15 -6.01 5.13 9.05
CA LEU A 15 -6.74 4.70 7.85
C LEU A 15 -8.19 4.34 8.15
N LYS A 16 -8.46 3.66 9.28
CA LYS A 16 -9.83 3.33 9.70
C LYS A 16 -10.63 4.58 10.06
N GLU A 17 -10.01 5.53 10.77
CA GLU A 17 -10.63 6.81 11.12
C GLU A 17 -10.98 7.65 9.89
N ALA A 18 -10.17 7.55 8.83
CA ALA A 18 -10.38 8.26 7.56
C ALA A 18 -11.41 7.56 6.64
N GLU A 19 -12.21 6.62 7.15
CA GLU A 19 -13.17 5.81 6.39
C GLU A 19 -12.52 4.92 5.30
N LEU A 20 -11.19 4.72 5.34
CA LEU A 20 -10.44 3.85 4.44
C LEU A 20 -10.28 2.43 5.03
N GLY A 21 -11.34 1.90 5.62
CA GLY A 21 -11.33 0.60 6.32
C GLY A 21 -11.00 -0.59 5.42
N ASP A 22 -11.42 -0.55 4.16
CA ASP A 22 -11.12 -1.60 3.18
C ASP A 22 -9.63 -1.61 2.81
N LEU A 23 -9.03 -0.44 2.62
CA LEU A 23 -7.59 -0.30 2.38
C LEU A 23 -6.78 -0.80 3.58
N ALA A 24 -7.17 -0.41 4.80
CA ALA A 24 -6.55 -0.93 6.01
C ALA A 24 -6.66 -2.47 6.08
N SER A 25 -7.81 -3.04 5.71
CA SER A 25 -7.98 -4.50 5.72
C SER A 25 -7.10 -5.18 4.66
N GLN A 26 -6.96 -4.59 3.48
CA GLN A 26 -6.09 -5.10 2.43
C GLN A 26 -4.61 -5.06 2.82
N LEU A 27 -4.16 -3.94 3.42
CA LEU A 27 -2.77 -3.80 3.88
C LEU A 27 -2.45 -4.77 5.02
N ASP A 28 -3.36 -4.93 5.99
CA ASP A 28 -3.20 -5.90 7.09
C ASP A 28 -3.15 -7.33 6.56
N HIS A 29 -3.95 -7.63 5.54
CA HIS A 29 -3.92 -8.93 4.88
C HIS A 29 -2.55 -9.18 4.22
N GLU A 30 -2.06 -8.23 3.43
CA GLU A 30 -0.77 -8.34 2.73
C GLU A 30 0.40 -8.50 3.73
N VAL A 31 0.44 -7.69 4.77
CA VAL A 31 1.47 -7.78 5.81
C VAL A 31 1.45 -9.14 6.52
N ARG A 32 0.25 -9.70 6.76
CA ARG A 32 0.11 -11.04 7.34
C ARG A 32 0.48 -12.17 6.39
N GLN A 33 0.31 -11.98 5.08
CA GLN A 33 0.74 -12.96 4.09
C GLN A 33 2.26 -13.06 4.05
N GLY A 34 2.99 -11.96 4.30
CA GLY A 34 4.45 -11.95 4.23
C GLY A 34 4.95 -11.91 2.78
N ARG A 35 6.26 -11.91 2.61
CA ARG A 35 6.89 -11.84 1.28
C ARG A 35 7.42 -13.17 0.79
N ALA A 36 7.36 -13.35 -0.51
CA ALA A 36 7.98 -14.44 -1.24
C ALA A 36 9.49 -14.17 -1.43
N VAL A 37 10.35 -15.07 -0.93
CA VAL A 37 11.81 -14.95 -0.99
C VAL A 37 12.42 -16.21 -1.62
N PRO A 38 13.25 -16.08 -2.67
CA PRO A 38 13.98 -17.19 -3.26
C PRO A 38 14.96 -17.83 -2.26
N GLU A 39 15.23 -19.12 -2.42
CA GLU A 39 16.13 -19.86 -1.52
C GLU A 39 17.53 -19.24 -1.43
N GLU A 40 18.08 -18.74 -2.53
CA GLU A 40 19.38 -18.06 -2.54
C GLU A 40 19.43 -16.88 -1.59
N LYS A 41 18.37 -16.06 -1.57
CA LYS A 41 18.24 -14.95 -0.64
C LYS A 41 18.02 -15.41 0.80
N LEU A 42 17.31 -16.52 1.04
CA LEU A 42 17.17 -17.06 2.40
C LEU A 42 18.51 -17.50 2.98
N LYS A 43 19.38 -18.13 2.18
CA LYS A 43 20.73 -18.52 2.59
C LYS A 43 21.60 -17.29 2.95
N GLN A 44 21.39 -16.18 2.26
CA GLN A 44 22.20 -14.97 2.43
C GLN A 44 21.68 -14.07 3.55
N GLU A 45 20.37 -13.84 3.59
CA GLU A 45 19.72 -12.83 4.43
C GLU A 45 19.12 -13.43 5.70
N GLN A 46 18.71 -14.71 5.69
CA GLN A 46 17.97 -15.34 6.79
C GLN A 46 18.39 -16.80 7.05
N GLN A 47 19.67 -16.99 7.33
CA GLN A 47 20.29 -18.31 7.53
C GLN A 47 19.55 -19.18 8.56
N SER A 48 19.07 -18.61 9.67
CA SER A 48 18.31 -19.35 10.69
C SER A 48 16.98 -19.90 10.19
N GLN A 49 16.26 -19.15 9.34
CA GLN A 49 15.01 -19.62 8.72
C GLN A 49 15.28 -20.70 7.68
N TYR A 50 16.36 -20.54 6.90
CA TYR A 50 16.81 -21.56 5.96
C TYR A 50 17.12 -22.89 6.69
N GLU A 51 17.92 -22.86 7.75
CA GLU A 51 18.29 -24.05 8.53
C GLU A 51 17.08 -24.74 9.17
N ALA A 52 16.15 -23.97 9.75
CA ALA A 52 14.90 -24.50 10.31
C ALA A 52 14.03 -25.17 9.23
N ARG A 53 14.00 -24.63 8.00
CA ARG A 53 13.26 -25.22 6.88
C ARG A 53 13.95 -26.48 6.36
N ALA A 54 15.26 -26.43 6.13
CA ALA A 54 16.06 -27.58 5.71
C ALA A 54 15.93 -28.74 6.71
N SER A 55 15.89 -28.45 8.01
CA SER A 55 15.70 -29.44 9.07
C SER A 55 14.32 -30.11 8.98
N ARG A 56 13.23 -29.33 8.86
CA ARG A 56 11.86 -29.87 8.71
C ARG A 56 11.70 -30.73 7.45
N LEU A 57 12.35 -30.35 6.35
CA LEU A 57 12.33 -31.14 5.10
C LEU A 57 13.11 -32.45 5.26
N ALA A 58 14.24 -32.42 5.95
CA ALA A 58 15.01 -33.62 6.26
C ALA A 58 14.22 -34.60 7.15
N GLU A 59 13.51 -34.09 8.16
CA GLU A 59 12.64 -34.90 9.04
C GLU A 59 11.50 -35.58 8.28
N THR A 60 10.92 -34.89 7.30
CA THR A 60 9.81 -35.40 6.48
C THR A 60 10.27 -36.22 5.28
N LYS A 61 11.59 -36.45 5.11
CA LYS A 61 12.20 -37.12 3.95
C LYS A 61 11.77 -36.55 2.60
N LEU A 62 11.41 -35.27 2.58
CA LEU A 62 11.13 -34.55 1.35
C LEU A 62 12.44 -34.19 0.66
N GLN A 63 12.36 -33.92 -0.64
CA GLN A 63 13.52 -33.43 -1.38
C GLN A 63 13.99 -32.09 -0.79
N ARG A 64 15.30 -31.84 -0.88
CA ARG A 64 15.87 -30.55 -0.52
C ARG A 64 15.34 -29.48 -1.46
N LEU A 65 15.30 -28.26 -0.96
CA LEU A 65 14.94 -27.11 -1.77
C LEU A 65 15.99 -26.91 -2.88
N GLY A 66 15.51 -26.55 -4.06
CA GLY A 66 16.33 -26.15 -5.20
C GLY A 66 16.35 -24.63 -5.40
N GLU A 67 17.29 -24.13 -6.19
CA GLU A 67 17.52 -22.68 -6.41
C GLU A 67 16.27 -21.91 -6.90
N SER A 68 15.34 -22.57 -7.58
CA SER A 68 14.06 -22.00 -8.03
C SER A 68 12.98 -21.95 -6.95
N ASP A 69 13.23 -22.50 -5.76
CA ASP A 69 12.23 -22.63 -4.72
C ASP A 69 12.05 -21.32 -3.95
N VAL A 70 10.80 -21.06 -3.58
CA VAL A 70 10.39 -19.84 -2.90
C VAL A 70 9.91 -20.18 -1.48
N ALA A 71 10.21 -19.32 -0.52
CA ALA A 71 9.60 -19.33 0.82
C ALA A 71 8.73 -18.11 1.00
N VAL A 72 7.68 -18.25 1.80
CA VAL A 72 6.97 -17.10 2.36
C VAL A 72 7.54 -16.83 3.74
N ILE A 73 8.01 -15.60 3.97
CA ILE A 73 8.53 -15.16 5.26
C ILE A 73 7.76 -13.92 5.75
N PRO A 74 7.51 -13.77 7.06
CA PRO A 74 6.90 -12.57 7.60
C PRO A 74 7.76 -11.33 7.30
N TYR A 75 7.10 -10.20 7.09
CA TYR A 75 7.77 -8.90 7.08
C TYR A 75 8.30 -8.57 8.48
N THR A 76 9.44 -7.87 8.56
CA THR A 76 9.86 -7.17 9.77
C THR A 76 8.96 -5.93 9.99
N GLY A 77 9.08 -5.29 11.16
CA GLY A 77 8.36 -4.04 11.44
C GLY A 77 8.66 -2.96 10.39
N ASP A 78 9.94 -2.74 10.11
CA ASP A 78 10.39 -1.74 9.12
C ASP A 78 9.89 -2.08 7.72
N GLU A 79 9.97 -3.34 7.30
CA GLU A 79 9.51 -3.74 5.97
C GLU A 79 7.97 -3.65 5.84
N SER A 80 7.24 -3.86 6.94
CA SER A 80 5.78 -3.68 6.96
C SER A 80 5.42 -2.21 6.80
N ILE A 81 6.20 -1.31 7.42
CA ILE A 81 6.05 0.13 7.26
C ILE A 81 6.35 0.52 5.81
N GLU A 82 7.48 0.13 5.25
CA GLU A 82 7.86 0.46 3.87
C GLU A 82 6.80 -0.02 2.87
N LEU A 83 6.26 -1.22 3.05
CA LEU A 83 5.17 -1.73 2.22
C LEU A 83 3.94 -0.81 2.26
N ILE A 84 3.55 -0.34 3.45
CA ILE A 84 2.42 0.58 3.59
C ILE A 84 2.74 1.95 2.97
N ARG A 85 3.96 2.46 3.15
CA ARG A 85 4.40 3.73 2.55
C ARG A 85 4.29 3.67 1.03
N ASP A 86 4.84 2.61 0.44
CA ASP A 86 4.79 2.38 -1.00
C ASP A 86 3.35 2.26 -1.51
N ALA A 87 2.50 1.53 -0.78
CA ALA A 87 1.10 1.38 -1.15
C ALA A 87 0.34 2.72 -1.11
N LEU A 88 0.49 3.51 -0.04
CA LEU A 88 -0.15 4.82 0.09
C LEU A 88 0.32 5.80 -0.98
N LEU A 89 1.62 5.82 -1.24
CA LEU A 89 2.19 6.66 -2.29
C LEU A 89 1.66 6.25 -3.66
N THR A 90 1.68 4.95 -3.98
CA THR A 90 1.18 4.42 -5.26
C THR A 90 -0.29 4.77 -5.48
N LEU A 91 -1.11 4.64 -4.44
CA LEU A 91 -2.53 5.00 -4.51
C LEU A 91 -2.72 6.49 -4.77
N ALA A 92 -2.01 7.35 -4.03
CA ALA A 92 -2.11 8.80 -4.21
C ALA A 92 -1.62 9.24 -5.60
N GLU A 93 -0.53 8.65 -6.10
CA GLU A 93 -0.01 8.91 -7.44
C GLU A 93 -0.97 8.46 -8.52
N THR A 94 -1.55 7.25 -8.38
CA THR A 94 -2.54 6.72 -9.31
C THR A 94 -3.81 7.58 -9.31
N MET A 95 -4.26 8.01 -8.12
CA MET A 95 -5.42 8.87 -7.95
C MET A 95 -5.25 10.21 -8.66
N TYR A 96 -4.09 10.85 -8.50
CA TYR A 96 -3.76 12.09 -9.18
C TYR A 96 -3.61 11.89 -10.69
N ALA A 97 -2.83 10.90 -11.12
CA ALA A 97 -2.54 10.65 -12.53
C ALA A 97 -3.81 10.33 -13.33
N SER A 98 -4.71 9.52 -12.77
CA SER A 98 -5.99 9.17 -13.42
C SER A 98 -6.91 10.39 -13.63
N ARG A 99 -7.10 11.21 -12.59
CA ARG A 99 -7.93 12.43 -12.67
C ARG A 99 -7.32 13.46 -13.61
N LYS A 100 -6.00 13.65 -13.52
CA LYS A 100 -5.27 14.52 -14.44
C LYS A 100 -5.41 14.06 -15.88
N ALA A 101 -5.27 12.75 -16.16
CA ALA A 101 -5.45 12.23 -17.50
C ALA A 101 -6.87 12.44 -18.05
N ALA A 102 -7.90 12.28 -17.20
CA ALA A 102 -9.28 12.58 -17.57
C ALA A 102 -9.48 14.07 -17.91
N LEU A 103 -8.96 14.97 -17.06
CA LEU A 103 -9.01 16.42 -17.32
C LEU A 103 -8.24 16.80 -18.58
N ASP A 104 -7.01 16.31 -18.75
CA ASP A 104 -6.18 16.58 -19.92
C ASP A 104 -6.88 16.09 -21.21
N THR A 105 -7.58 14.96 -21.15
CA THR A 105 -8.39 14.44 -22.26
C THR A 105 -9.57 15.35 -22.57
N ALA A 106 -10.32 15.80 -21.55
CA ALA A 106 -11.44 16.72 -21.75
C ALA A 106 -10.98 18.04 -22.39
N VAL A 107 -9.88 18.61 -21.90
CA VAL A 107 -9.28 19.84 -22.44
C VAL A 107 -8.80 19.64 -23.88
N ALA A 108 -8.11 18.53 -24.17
CA ALA A 108 -7.58 18.24 -25.50
C ALA A 108 -8.69 18.07 -26.57
N HIS A 109 -9.87 17.66 -26.15
CA HIS A 109 -11.03 17.45 -27.01
C HIS A 109 -12.08 18.57 -26.92
N GLU A 110 -11.75 19.70 -26.30
CA GLU A 110 -12.67 20.85 -26.10
C GLU A 110 -14.00 20.45 -25.44
N MET A 111 -13.97 19.40 -24.60
CA MET A 111 -15.10 18.96 -23.81
C MET A 111 -15.25 19.81 -22.56
N HIS A 112 -16.47 19.91 -22.04
CA HIS A 112 -16.68 20.51 -20.72
C HIS A 112 -15.98 19.67 -19.64
N PRO A 113 -15.27 20.30 -18.68
CA PRO A 113 -14.57 19.60 -17.61
C PRO A 113 -15.52 19.08 -16.51
N THR A 114 -16.83 19.22 -16.71
CA THR A 114 -17.86 18.68 -15.83
C THR A 114 -18.46 17.43 -16.48
N ILE A 115 -18.45 16.31 -15.74
CA ILE A 115 -19.14 15.08 -16.14
C ILE A 115 -20.46 15.03 -15.39
N GLU A 116 -21.56 14.93 -16.13
CA GLU A 116 -22.90 14.78 -15.57
C GLU A 116 -23.36 13.31 -15.63
N PHE A 117 -23.99 12.84 -14.56
CA PHE A 117 -24.54 11.49 -14.44
C PHE A 117 -26.04 11.57 -14.14
N GLY A 118 -26.82 10.81 -14.89
CA GLY A 118 -28.27 10.76 -14.78
C GLY A 118 -28.95 11.19 -16.07
N ASP A 119 -30.24 10.89 -16.17
CA ASP A 119 -31.08 11.43 -17.24
C ASP A 119 -31.63 12.79 -16.79
N PRO A 120 -31.23 13.91 -17.42
CA PRO A 120 -31.64 15.25 -17.01
C PRO A 120 -33.16 15.47 -17.09
N ASP A 121 -33.89 14.62 -17.82
CA ASP A 121 -35.34 14.70 -17.94
C ASP A 121 -36.09 13.89 -16.85
N LEU A 122 -35.40 13.01 -16.12
CA LEU A 122 -36.02 12.09 -15.15
C LEU A 122 -35.57 12.32 -13.69
N GLU A 123 -34.37 12.84 -13.48
CA GLU A 123 -33.79 13.06 -12.15
C GLU A 123 -32.82 14.24 -12.12
N THR A 124 -32.52 14.74 -10.91
CA THR A 124 -31.47 15.76 -10.74
C THR A 124 -30.11 15.11 -11.00
N PRO A 125 -29.36 15.54 -12.03
CA PRO A 125 -28.07 14.93 -12.34
C PRO A 125 -27.07 15.18 -11.21
N SER A 126 -26.26 14.17 -10.89
CA SER A 126 -25.04 14.40 -10.13
C SER A 126 -23.94 14.83 -11.10
N TYR A 127 -23.00 15.63 -10.61
CA TYR A 127 -21.90 16.09 -11.45
C TYR A 127 -20.56 15.92 -10.75
N ILE A 128 -19.53 15.70 -11.56
CA ILE A 128 -18.14 15.67 -11.16
C ILE A 128 -17.42 16.78 -11.90
N ASP A 129 -16.78 17.69 -11.17
CA ASP A 129 -15.87 18.69 -11.72
C ASP A 129 -14.45 18.12 -11.76
N LEU A 130 -13.94 17.90 -12.97
CA LEU A 130 -12.61 17.30 -13.18
C LEU A 130 -11.48 18.22 -12.70
N GLU A 131 -11.65 19.54 -12.72
CA GLU A 131 -10.66 20.49 -12.20
C GLU A 131 -10.60 20.38 -10.68
N GLN A 132 -11.77 20.39 -10.03
CA GLN A 132 -11.87 20.24 -8.58
C GLN A 132 -11.32 18.89 -8.11
N GLU A 133 -11.71 17.80 -8.75
CA GLU A 133 -11.22 16.45 -8.43
C GLU A 133 -9.70 16.35 -8.60
N THR A 134 -9.16 16.89 -9.70
CA THR A 134 -7.71 16.87 -9.94
C THR A 134 -6.95 17.70 -8.90
N ALA A 135 -7.49 18.85 -8.51
CA ALA A 135 -6.90 19.69 -7.48
C ALA A 135 -6.91 19.00 -6.11
N GLN A 136 -8.03 18.39 -5.72
CA GLN A 136 -8.14 17.62 -4.48
C GLN A 136 -7.19 16.43 -4.46
N ALA A 137 -7.08 15.68 -5.57
CA ALA A 137 -6.17 14.57 -5.67
C ALA A 137 -4.69 14.99 -5.60
N ARG A 138 -4.36 16.18 -6.12
CA ARG A 138 -3.03 16.77 -5.97
C ARG A 138 -2.71 17.09 -4.52
N VAL A 139 -3.64 17.72 -3.80
CA VAL A 139 -3.47 18.03 -2.36
C VAL A 139 -3.25 16.74 -1.57
N ALA A 140 -4.03 15.69 -1.84
CA ALA A 140 -3.86 14.39 -1.19
C ALA A 140 -2.48 13.77 -1.49
N LEU A 141 -1.99 13.85 -2.72
CA LEU A 141 -0.64 13.39 -3.07
C LEU A 141 0.46 14.18 -2.35
N GLU A 142 0.32 15.49 -2.25
CA GLU A 142 1.26 16.35 -1.52
C GLU A 142 1.27 16.01 -0.01
N LEU A 143 0.10 15.82 0.60
CA LEU A 143 -0.04 15.39 2.00
C LEU A 143 0.58 14.01 2.26
N VAL A 144 0.36 13.04 1.38
CA VAL A 144 0.99 11.72 1.51
C VAL A 144 2.50 11.85 1.41
N ARG A 145 3.02 12.63 0.45
CA ARG A 145 4.47 12.85 0.33
C ARG A 145 5.05 13.55 1.55
N GLU A 146 4.35 14.54 2.12
CA GLU A 146 4.76 15.24 3.33
C GLU A 146 4.83 14.29 4.52
N LEU A 147 3.74 13.54 4.79
CA LEU A 147 3.66 12.52 5.83
C LEU A 147 4.80 11.49 5.73
N LEU A 148 5.17 11.11 4.51
CA LEU A 148 6.25 10.17 4.25
C LEU A 148 7.65 10.81 4.29
N SER A 149 7.76 12.14 4.20
CA SER A 149 9.02 12.89 4.16
C SER A 149 9.48 13.43 5.51
N GLU A 150 8.56 13.78 6.43
CA GLU A 150 8.89 14.27 7.77
C GLU A 150 9.45 13.18 8.69
N GLY A 151 9.60 11.97 8.17
CA GLY A 151 10.03 10.81 8.95
C GLY A 151 8.93 10.46 9.93
N ILE A 152 8.17 9.41 9.61
CA ILE A 152 7.32 8.73 10.59
C ILE A 152 8.17 8.27 11.81
N ASP A 153 9.50 8.27 11.68
CA ASP A 153 10.52 8.15 12.74
C ASP A 153 10.38 9.14 13.91
N THR A 154 9.83 10.34 13.72
CA THR A 154 9.78 11.38 14.77
C THR A 154 8.72 11.11 15.85
N HIS A 155 7.68 10.33 15.55
CA HIS A 155 6.63 10.01 16.52
C HIS A 155 6.94 8.79 17.40
N ALA A 156 7.86 7.91 16.98
CA ALA A 156 8.33 6.78 17.80
C ALA A 156 9.20 7.24 19.00
N GLU A 157 9.86 8.40 18.91
CA GLU A 157 10.60 8.98 20.04
C GLU A 157 9.72 9.71 21.05
N ALA A 158 8.52 10.14 20.67
CA ALA A 158 7.63 10.91 21.54
C ALA A 158 6.80 10.06 22.52
N ILE A 159 6.86 8.72 22.41
CA ILE A 159 6.09 7.77 23.24
C ILE A 159 7.01 6.99 24.21
N ARG A 160 8.31 7.33 24.32
CA ARG A 160 9.22 6.76 25.34
C ARG A 160 9.19 7.50 26.68
#